data_AF-A0A550BZR4-F1
#
_entry.id   AF-A0A550BZR4-F1
#
_cell.length_a   1.000
_cell.length_b   1.000
_cell.length_c   1.000
_cell.angle_alpha   90.00
_cell.angle_beta   90.00
_cell.angle_gamma   90.00
#
_symmetry.space_group_name_H-M   'P 1'
#
loop_
_entity.id
_entity.type
_entity.pdbx_description
1 polymer ?
#
loop_
_entity_poly.entity_id
_entity_poly.type
_entity_poly.pdbx_seq_one_letter_code
_entity_poly.pdbx_strand_id
1 'polypeptide(L)'
;PISKTIKFRLPNSEKVYSATRMQLPLIPAFAFTSHNSQGRSLHTACIDLASCRSIQSAYVMLSRVRSLNGLCILRPFNLSKIKTHISQELRHELKRTDELGKATAAQAHTRLDWYYSRFPMEPSLLTA
;
A
#
# COMPACT_ATOMS: atom_id res chain seq x y z
N PRO A 1 -25.39 -13.06 13.20
CA PRO A 1 -25.58 -11.68 12.68
C PRO A 1 -24.82 -10.67 13.57
N ILE A 2 -23.99 -9.82 12.96
CA ILE A 2 -23.28 -8.74 13.67
C ILE A 2 -24.07 -7.45 13.50
N SER A 3 -24.25 -6.71 14.59
CA SER A 3 -24.86 -5.38 14.61
C SER A 3 -23.76 -4.33 14.79
N LYS A 4 -23.76 -3.29 13.94
CA LYS A 4 -22.93 -2.09 14.12
C LYS A 4 -23.83 -0.86 14.13
N THR A 5 -23.70 -0.04 15.16
CA THR A 5 -24.40 1.24 15.29
C THR A 5 -23.42 2.39 15.13
N ILE A 6 -23.77 3.35 14.28
CA ILE A 6 -22.99 4.57 14.04
C ILE A 6 -23.85 5.75 14.50
N LYS A 7 -23.29 6.61 15.36
CA LYS A 7 -23.93 7.86 15.80
C LYS A 7 -23.37 9.01 14.96
N PHE A 8 -24.23 9.89 14.46
CA PHE A 8 -23.84 11.01 13.63
C PHE A 8 -24.74 12.24 13.88
N ARG A 9 -24.24 13.41 13.50
CA ARG A 9 -24.99 14.68 13.52
C ARG A 9 -25.19 15.17 12.09
N LEU A 10 -26.36 15.74 11.81
CA LEU A 10 -26.63 16.38 10.53
C LEU A 10 -26.03 17.80 10.53
N PRO A 11 -25.63 18.34 9.36
CA PRO A 11 -25.27 19.74 9.25
C PRO A 11 -26.46 20.59 9.72
N ASN A 12 -26.24 21.47 10.70
CA ASN A 12 -27.23 22.39 11.28
C ASN A 12 -28.24 21.77 12.28
N SER A 13 -27.95 20.62 12.88
CA SER A 13 -28.75 20.06 13.97
C SER A 13 -27.87 19.62 15.15
N GLU A 14 -28.20 20.08 16.37
CA GLU A 14 -27.55 19.60 17.59
C GLU A 14 -28.00 18.20 17.99
N LYS A 15 -29.09 17.70 17.39
CA LYS A 15 -29.64 16.39 17.68
C LYS A 15 -28.72 15.30 17.12
N VAL A 16 -28.36 14.35 17.98
CA VAL A 16 -27.53 13.19 17.60
C VAL A 16 -28.46 12.08 17.08
N TYR A 17 -28.20 11.63 15.87
CA TYR A 17 -28.89 10.51 15.22
C TYR A 17 -28.04 9.24 15.34
N SER A 18 -28.69 8.09 15.21
CA SER A 18 -28.01 6.80 15.14
C SER A 18 -28.58 5.93 14.04
N ALA A 19 -27.71 5.31 13.25
CA ALA A 19 -28.08 4.28 12.28
C ALA A 19 -27.45 2.95 12.71
N THR A 20 -28.27 1.89 12.68
CA THR A 20 -27.85 0.53 13.05
C THR A 20 -27.95 -0.38 11.84
N ARG A 21 -26.87 -1.10 11.54
CA ARG A 21 -26.84 -2.12 10.49
C ARG A 21 -26.65 -3.50 11.11
N MET A 22 -27.58 -4.40 10.84
CA MET A 22 -27.49 -5.82 11.17
C MET A 22 -27.16 -6.60 9.89
N GLN A 23 -26.08 -7.37 9.89
CA GLN A 23 -25.70 -8.19 8.73
C GLN A 23 -24.95 -9.46 9.17
N LEU A 24 -24.97 -10.50 8.35
CA LEU A 24 -23.99 -11.58 8.51
C LEU A 24 -22.58 -11.03 8.21
N PRO A 25 -21.54 -11.43 8.96
CA PRO A 25 -20.17 -10.95 8.74
C PRO A 25 -19.52 -11.67 7.55
N LEU A 26 -20.24 -11.73 6.44
CA LEU A 26 -19.83 -12.39 5.21
C LEU A 26 -19.82 -11.35 4.11
N ILE A 27 -18.73 -11.30 3.35
CA ILE A 27 -18.63 -10.55 2.10
C ILE A 27 -18.21 -11.54 1.00
N PRO A 28 -18.74 -11.41 -0.22
CA PRO A 28 -18.24 -12.19 -1.35
C PRO A 28 -16.74 -11.93 -1.51
N ALA A 29 -15.92 -12.98 -1.33
CA ALA A 29 -14.46 -12.85 -1.37
C ALA A 29 -13.89 -12.89 -2.80
N PHE A 30 -14.75 -13.02 -3.82
CA PHE A 30 -14.34 -13.17 -5.22
C PHE A 30 -13.78 -11.89 -5.84
N ALA A 31 -14.21 -10.73 -5.36
CA ALA A 31 -13.73 -9.45 -5.84
C ALA A 31 -13.61 -8.47 -4.67
N PHE A 32 -12.49 -7.75 -4.60
CA PHE A 32 -12.26 -6.71 -3.61
C PHE A 32 -11.54 -5.54 -4.26
N THR A 33 -11.74 -4.35 -3.69
CA THR A 33 -11.12 -3.12 -4.19
C THR A 33 -9.63 -3.10 -3.88
N SER A 34 -8.87 -2.26 -4.59
CA SER A 34 -7.44 -2.04 -4.30
C SER A 34 -7.21 -1.67 -2.82
N HIS A 35 -8.09 -0.86 -2.23
CA HIS A 35 -8.04 -0.49 -0.82
C HIS A 35 -8.20 -1.69 0.12
N ASN A 36 -9.17 -2.58 -0.16
CA ASN A 36 -9.38 -3.79 0.62
C ASN A 36 -8.27 -4.85 0.40
N SER A 37 -7.53 -4.75 -0.69
CA SER A 37 -6.39 -5.64 -0.97
C SER A 37 -5.12 -5.26 -0.19
N GLN A 38 -5.04 -4.04 0.33
CA GLN A 38 -3.83 -3.51 0.94
C GLN A 38 -3.38 -4.40 2.12
N GLY A 39 -2.11 -4.81 2.10
CA GLY A 39 -1.53 -5.70 3.13
C GLY A 39 -1.78 -7.20 2.92
N ARG A 40 -2.54 -7.62 1.90
CA ARG A 40 -2.74 -9.05 1.57
C ARG A 40 -1.70 -9.52 0.56
N SER A 41 -1.19 -10.75 0.68
CA SER A 41 -0.43 -11.39 -0.40
C SER A 41 -1.30 -12.43 -1.10
N LEU A 42 -1.33 -12.40 -2.43
CA LEU A 42 -2.15 -13.26 -3.26
C LEU A 42 -1.25 -14.13 -4.15
N HIS A 43 -1.57 -15.42 -4.24
CA HIS A 43 -0.90 -16.33 -5.18
C HIS A 43 -1.36 -16.10 -6.61
N THR A 44 -2.66 -15.86 -6.79
CA THR A 44 -3.27 -15.60 -8.10
C THR A 44 -4.29 -14.46 -7.95
N ALA A 45 -4.32 -13.54 -8.91
CA ALA A 45 -5.30 -12.46 -8.94
C ALA A 45 -5.66 -12.07 -10.38
N CYS A 46 -6.94 -11.79 -10.61
CA CYS A 46 -7.41 -11.09 -11.80
C CYS A 46 -7.61 -9.62 -11.46
N ILE A 47 -6.94 -8.71 -12.19
CA ILE A 47 -6.87 -7.28 -11.88
C ILE A 47 -7.45 -6.47 -13.05
N ASP A 48 -8.34 -5.53 -12.74
CA ASP A 48 -8.84 -4.54 -13.70
C ASP A 48 -8.06 -3.22 -13.61
N LEU A 49 -7.05 -3.07 -14.48
CA LEU A 49 -6.25 -1.85 -14.57
C LEU A 49 -6.97 -0.71 -15.33
N ALA A 50 -7.97 -1.02 -16.16
CA ALA A 50 -8.69 0.01 -16.91
C ALA A 50 -9.59 0.86 -16.02
N SER A 51 -10.15 0.28 -14.95
CA SER A 51 -10.92 1.01 -13.93
C SER A 51 -10.04 1.76 -12.91
N CYS A 52 -8.72 1.66 -13.03
CA CYS A 52 -7.80 2.27 -12.09
C CYS A 52 -7.83 3.81 -12.19
N ARG A 53 -7.94 4.48 -11.05
CA ARG A 53 -8.01 5.96 -10.97
C ARG A 53 -6.64 6.61 -10.81
N SER A 54 -5.65 5.91 -10.28
CA SER A 54 -4.34 6.47 -9.96
C SER A 54 -3.24 5.42 -10.06
N ILE A 55 -2.00 5.88 -10.31
CA ILE A 55 -0.82 5.02 -10.35
C ILE A 55 -0.61 4.25 -9.04
N GLN A 56 -0.97 4.86 -7.90
CA GLN A 56 -0.87 4.23 -6.59
C GLN A 56 -1.83 3.04 -6.47
N SER A 57 -3.05 3.15 -7.00
CA SER A 57 -4.01 2.03 -7.00
C SER A 57 -3.51 0.88 -7.87
N ALA A 58 -2.93 1.18 -9.04
CA ALA A 58 -2.32 0.17 -9.90
C ALA A 58 -1.15 -0.54 -9.19
N TYR A 59 -0.27 0.23 -8.54
CA TYR A 59 0.83 -0.31 -7.74
C TYR A 59 0.33 -1.19 -6.59
N VAL A 60 -0.68 -0.75 -5.84
CA VAL A 60 -1.25 -1.54 -4.73
C VAL A 60 -1.75 -2.88 -5.25
N MET A 61 -2.55 -2.90 -6.33
CA MET A 61 -3.09 -4.13 -6.90
C MET A 61 -1.99 -5.09 -7.39
N LEU A 62 -1.03 -4.57 -8.18
CA LEU A 62 0.04 -5.38 -8.76
C LEU A 62 1.00 -5.94 -7.70
N SER A 63 1.36 -5.13 -6.69
CA SER A 63 2.23 -5.55 -5.58
C SER A 63 1.63 -6.60 -4.65
N ARG A 64 0.35 -6.96 -4.81
CA ARG A 64 -0.26 -8.06 -4.07
C ARG A 64 0.06 -9.43 -4.66
N VAL A 65 0.42 -9.50 -5.94
CA VAL A 65 0.67 -10.77 -6.63
C VAL A 65 2.15 -11.13 -6.54
N ARG A 66 2.45 -12.38 -6.17
CA ARG A 66 3.84 -12.83 -5.95
C ARG A 66 4.62 -13.17 -7.21
N SER A 67 3.93 -13.46 -8.31
CA SER A 67 4.57 -13.82 -9.58
C SER A 67 3.71 -13.38 -10.77
N LEU A 68 4.35 -13.17 -11.92
CA LEU A 68 3.65 -12.86 -13.17
C LEU A 68 2.74 -14.01 -13.62
N ASN A 69 3.10 -15.27 -13.33
CA ASN A 69 2.26 -16.43 -13.64
C ASN A 69 0.93 -16.42 -12.88
N GLY A 70 0.89 -15.78 -11.70
CA GLY A 70 -0.33 -15.58 -10.92
C GLY A 70 -1.14 -14.36 -11.32
N LEU A 71 -0.70 -13.57 -12.29
CA LEU A 71 -1.34 -12.31 -12.69
C LEU A 71 -2.19 -12.50 -13.94
N CYS A 72 -3.48 -12.19 -13.82
CA CYS A 72 -4.38 -12.04 -14.96
C CYS A 72 -4.83 -10.58 -15.06
N ILE A 73 -4.71 -9.98 -16.25
CA ILE A 73 -5.27 -8.66 -16.53
C ILE A 73 -6.65 -8.86 -17.15
N LEU A 74 -7.68 -8.35 -16.48
CA LEU A 74 -9.08 -8.63 -16.83
C LEU A 74 -9.45 -8.17 -18.25
N ARG A 75 -8.90 -7.03 -18.69
CA ARG A 75 -9.19 -6.41 -19.99
C ARG A 75 -8.07 -5.47 -20.44
N PRO A 76 -7.96 -5.17 -21.75
CA PRO A 76 -7.04 -4.16 -22.26
C PRO A 76 -7.21 -2.81 -21.55
N PHE A 77 -6.10 -2.11 -21.34
CA PHE A 77 -6.08 -0.81 -20.68
C PHE A 77 -5.05 0.12 -21.34
N ASN A 78 -5.21 1.43 -21.16
CA ASN A 78 -4.25 2.41 -21.67
C ASN A 78 -2.98 2.42 -20.80
N LEU A 79 -1.80 2.27 -21.42
CA LEU A 79 -0.51 2.25 -20.73
C LEU A 79 -0.24 3.50 -19.89
N SER A 80 -0.84 4.65 -20.21
CA SER A 80 -0.76 5.86 -19.40
C SER A 80 -1.23 5.65 -17.95
N LYS A 81 -2.07 4.64 -17.67
CA LYS A 81 -2.49 4.27 -16.31
C LYS A 81 -1.33 3.80 -15.42
N ILE A 82 -0.28 3.23 -16.02
CA ILE A 82 0.90 2.72 -15.29
C ILE A 82 2.19 3.49 -15.60
N LYS A 83 2.23 4.25 -16.70
CA LYS A 83 3.38 5.08 -17.10
C LYS A 83 3.29 6.53 -16.60
N THR A 84 2.46 6.81 -15.60
CA THR A 84 2.32 8.15 -15.01
C THR A 84 3.31 8.38 -13.89
N HIS A 85 3.78 9.61 -13.76
CA HIS A 85 4.63 9.99 -12.65
C HIS A 85 3.84 10.01 -11.34
N ILE A 86 4.47 9.54 -10.27
CA ILE A 86 3.96 9.73 -8.91
C ILE A 86 4.01 11.22 -8.53
N SER A 87 3.24 11.61 -7.50
CA SER A 87 3.15 13.00 -7.06
C SER A 87 4.53 13.58 -6.73
N GLN A 88 4.71 14.88 -6.98
CA GLN A 88 5.98 15.56 -6.69
C GLN A 88 6.31 15.49 -5.20
N GLU A 89 5.31 15.66 -4.35
CA GLU A 89 5.43 15.50 -2.89
C GLU A 89 5.99 14.11 -2.52
N LEU A 90 5.46 13.02 -3.08
CA LEU A 90 5.95 11.68 -2.80
C LEU A 90 7.38 11.47 -3.31
N ARG A 91 7.74 12.06 -4.46
CA ARG A 91 9.13 12.01 -4.97
C ARG A 91 10.10 12.71 -4.03
N HIS A 92 9.73 13.89 -3.54
CA HIS A 92 10.56 14.64 -2.60
C HIS A 92 10.72 13.87 -1.29
N GLU A 93 9.63 13.28 -0.78
CA GLU A 93 9.68 12.49 0.45
C GLU A 93 10.54 11.24 0.30
N LEU A 94 10.39 10.47 -0.78
CA LEU A 94 11.24 9.30 -1.06
C LEU A 94 12.72 9.68 -1.14
N LYS A 95 13.03 10.79 -1.82
CA LYS A 95 14.40 11.32 -1.90
C LYS A 95 14.95 11.70 -0.53
N ARG A 96 14.16 12.42 0.27
CA ARG A 96 14.52 12.83 1.63
C ARG A 96 14.78 11.62 2.54
N THR A 97 13.94 10.58 2.45
CA THR A 97 14.11 9.34 3.22
C THR A 97 15.38 8.59 2.82
N ASP A 98 15.69 8.51 1.53
CA ASP A 98 16.92 7.88 1.03
C ASP A 98 18.18 8.62 1.52
N GLU A 99 18.19 9.95 1.41
CA GLU A 99 19.28 10.80 1.92
C GLU A 99 19.47 10.63 3.43
N LEU A 100 18.37 10.63 4.19
CA LEU A 100 18.40 10.43 5.64
C LEU A 100 18.87 9.02 6.01
N GLY A 101 18.49 8.00 5.24
CA GLY A 101 18.94 6.62 5.42
C GLY A 101 20.46 6.50 5.25
N LYS A 102 21.02 7.11 4.21
CA LYS A 102 22.48 7.16 3.96
C LYS A 102 23.23 7.88 5.07
N ALA A 103 22.74 9.05 5.49
CA ALA A 103 23.35 9.80 6.59
C ALA A 103 23.32 9.02 7.91
N THR A 104 22.19 8.36 8.20
CA THR A 104 22.02 7.52 9.39
C THR A 104 22.94 6.31 9.35
N ALA A 105 23.08 5.64 8.20
CA ALA A 105 24.00 4.52 8.02
C ALA A 105 25.45 4.93 8.26
N ALA A 106 25.89 6.07 7.72
CA ALA A 106 27.23 6.61 7.96
C ALA A 106 27.46 6.93 9.44
N GLN A 107 26.51 7.60 10.08
CA GLN A 107 26.58 7.92 11.51
C GLN A 107 26.60 6.65 12.38
N ALA A 108 25.81 5.64 12.03
CA ALA A 108 25.78 4.35 12.73
C ALA A 108 27.13 3.64 12.63
N HIS A 109 27.78 3.64 11.45
CA HIS A 109 29.12 3.07 11.30
C HIS A 109 30.14 3.75 12.22
N THR A 110 30.12 5.09 12.30
CA THR A 110 31.05 5.81 13.18
C THR A 110 30.77 5.56 14.66
N ARG A 111 29.48 5.56 15.07
CA ARG A 111 29.11 5.41 16.49
C ARG A 111 29.17 3.98 16.99
N LEU A 112 28.91 3.01 16.12
CA LEU A 112 28.90 1.58 16.43
C LEU A 112 30.09 0.88 15.77
N ASP A 113 31.23 1.57 15.67
CA ASP A 113 32.46 1.03 15.09
C ASP A 113 32.88 -0.29 15.77
N TRP A 114 32.71 -0.38 17.10
CA TRP A 114 32.95 -1.60 17.87
C TRP A 114 32.13 -2.82 17.39
N TYR A 115 30.93 -2.59 16.85
CA TYR A 115 30.04 -3.63 16.37
C TYR A 115 30.38 -4.00 14.92
N TYR A 116 30.50 -2.99 14.05
CA TYR A 116 30.76 -3.20 12.62
C TYR A 116 32.19 -3.68 12.31
N SER A 117 33.18 -3.35 13.16
CA SER A 117 34.54 -3.91 13.08
C SER A 117 34.59 -5.40 13.43
N ARG A 118 33.70 -5.86 14.32
CA ARG A 118 33.64 -7.25 14.78
C ARG A 118 32.71 -8.12 13.94
N PHE A 119 31.71 -7.51 13.33
CA PHE A 119 30.77 -8.14 12.41
C PHE A 119 30.70 -7.30 11.12
N PRO A 120 31.65 -7.48 10.18
CA PRO A 120 31.64 -6.76 8.92
C PRO A 120 30.35 -7.08 8.15
N MET A 121 29.63 -6.05 7.74
CA MET A 121 28.43 -6.22 6.92
C MET A 121 28.81 -6.73 5.53
N GLU A 122 28.11 -7.76 5.07
CA GLU A 122 28.19 -8.27 3.69
C GLU A 122 27.72 -7.17 2.72
N PRO A 123 28.47 -6.84 1.64
CA PRO A 123 28.17 -5.71 0.75
C PRO A 123 26.77 -5.77 0.10
N SER A 124 26.16 -6.96 0.08
CA SER A 124 24.83 -7.22 -0.49
C SER A 124 23.67 -6.56 0.28
N LEU A 125 23.87 -6.09 1.52
CA LEU A 125 22.82 -5.47 2.34
C LEU A 125 22.73 -3.93 2.24
N LEU A 126 23.63 -3.29 1.49
CA LEU A 126 23.67 -1.82 1.31
C LEU A 126 22.86 -1.31 0.10
N THR A 127 22.22 -2.21 -0.68
CA THR A 127 21.51 -1.90 -1.93
C THR A 127 20.09 -2.47 -1.98
N ALA A 128 19.32 -2.32 -0.91
CA ALA A 128 17.88 -2.60 -0.90
C ALA A 128 17.06 -1.32 -0.62
#